data_AF-A0A3D5SHW4-F1
#
_entry.id   AF-A0A3D5SHW4-F1
#
_cell.length_a   1.000
_cell.length_b   1.000
_cell.length_c   1.000
_cell.angle_alpha   90.00
_cell.angle_beta   90.00
_cell.angle_gamma   90.00
#
_symmetry.space_group_name_H-M   'P 1'
#
loop_
_entity.id
_entity.type
_entity.pdbx_description
1 polymer ?
#
loop_
_entity_poly.entity_id
_entity_poly.type
_entity_poly.pdbx_seq_one_letter_code
_entity_poly.pdbx_strand_id
1 'polypeptide(L)'
;LEYRAYLFHDGTVGVDVYLAPTQKFQPGAGFRYGISFDDETPQVVNMHAGYAQADWERSVKDGVRVLTSKHTLAKPGYHVLKFWMIDPGLVLEKLVVDTGGVRPSYLGPPESFRT
;
A
#
# COMPACT_ATOMS: atom_id res chain seq x y z
N LEU A 1 0.41 3.29 11.96
CA LEU A 1 0.32 1.83 12.15
C LEU A 1 1.67 1.24 11.81
N GLU A 2 2.13 0.24 12.55
CA GLU A 2 3.44 -0.40 12.33
C GLU A 2 3.27 -1.92 12.28
N TYR A 3 3.90 -2.54 11.29
CA TYR A 3 3.79 -3.97 11.02
C TYR A 3 5.18 -4.58 10.90
N ARG A 4 5.53 -5.48 11.82
CA ARG A 4 6.79 -6.20 11.78
C ARG A 4 6.67 -7.42 10.87
N ALA A 5 7.55 -7.55 9.90
CA ALA A 5 7.62 -8.70 8.99
C ALA A 5 9.08 -9.20 8.88
N TYR A 6 9.25 -10.50 8.63
CA TYR A 6 10.55 -11.06 8.27
C TYR A 6 10.61 -11.23 6.75
N LEU A 7 11.59 -10.61 6.10
CA LEU A 7 11.78 -10.66 4.65
C LEU A 7 13.07 -11.41 4.35
N PHE A 8 13.00 -12.41 3.47
CA PHE A 8 14.10 -13.35 3.22
C PHE A 8 15.16 -12.83 2.24
N HIS A 9 14.85 -11.75 1.52
CA HIS A 9 15.69 -11.19 0.48
C HIS A 9 15.80 -9.67 0.66
N ASP A 10 16.97 -9.13 0.33
CA ASP A 10 17.23 -7.71 0.17
C ASP A 10 16.88 -7.23 -1.26
N GLY A 11 17.00 -5.92 -1.48
CA GLY A 11 16.72 -5.29 -2.76
C GLY A 11 15.37 -4.60 -2.84
N THR A 12 14.93 -4.31 -4.07
CA THR A 12 13.72 -3.53 -4.32
C THR A 12 12.47 -4.40 -4.19
N VAL A 13 11.53 -3.97 -3.34
CA VAL A 13 10.23 -4.60 -3.14
C VAL A 13 9.10 -3.63 -3.50
N GLY A 14 7.97 -4.18 -3.97
CA GLY A 14 6.73 -3.45 -4.14
C GLY A 14 5.87 -3.55 -2.88
N VAL A 15 5.18 -2.47 -2.51
CA VAL A 15 4.16 -2.51 -1.46
C VAL A 15 2.84 -2.07 -2.07
N ASP A 16 1.92 -3.02 -2.21
CA ASP A 16 0.55 -2.74 -2.60
C ASP A 16 -0.29 -2.42 -1.36
N VAL A 17 -0.93 -1.27 -1.39
CA VAL A 17 -1.87 -0.81 -0.37
C VAL A 17 -3.28 -0.91 -0.94
N TYR A 18 -4.11 -1.73 -0.31
CA TYR A 18 -5.52 -1.89 -0.65
C TYR A 18 -6.33 -0.97 0.26
N LEU A 19 -7.01 -0.01 -0.36
CA LEU A 19 -7.85 0.97 0.32
C LEU A 19 -9.30 0.81 -0.13
N ALA A 20 -10.26 1.11 0.75
CA ALA A 20 -11.62 1.31 0.31
C ALA A 20 -11.68 2.44 -0.75
N PRO A 21 -12.52 2.34 -1.79
CA PRO A 21 -12.57 3.29 -2.91
C PRO A 21 -13.34 4.55 -2.52
N THR A 22 -12.82 5.25 -1.50
CA THR A 22 -13.43 6.45 -0.94
C THR A 22 -13.38 7.56 -1.99
N GLN A 23 -14.50 8.26 -2.22
CA GLN A 23 -14.50 9.34 -3.20
C GLN A 23 -13.87 10.61 -2.62
N LYS A 24 -13.30 11.46 -3.48
CA LYS A 24 -12.73 12.74 -3.10
C LYS A 24 -13.82 13.75 -2.72
N PHE A 25 -14.29 13.70 -1.48
CA PHE A 25 -15.35 14.59 -0.97
C PHE A 25 -14.83 15.90 -0.36
N GLN A 26 -13.53 15.99 -0.05
CA GLN A 26 -12.92 17.21 0.49
C GLN A 26 -12.21 18.02 -0.61
N PRO A 27 -12.14 19.36 -0.48
CA PRO A 27 -11.28 20.19 -1.32
C PRO A 27 -9.79 19.79 -1.20
N GLY A 28 -8.97 20.16 -2.19
CA GLY A 28 -7.53 19.90 -2.18
C GLY A 28 -7.10 18.80 -3.15
N ALA A 29 -5.94 18.20 -2.92
CA ALA A 29 -5.31 17.26 -3.86
C ALA A 29 -5.90 15.84 -3.82
N GLY A 30 -6.55 15.44 -2.72
CA GLY A 30 -7.00 14.07 -2.48
C GLY A 30 -6.59 13.59 -1.09
N PHE A 31 -6.66 12.28 -0.84
CA PHE A 31 -6.31 11.71 0.45
C PHE A 31 -4.96 11.00 0.35
N ARG A 32 -4.06 11.34 1.26
CA ARG A 32 -2.69 10.87 1.27
C ARG A 32 -2.39 9.99 2.47
N TYR A 33 -1.51 9.03 2.25
CA TYR A 33 -0.83 8.28 3.29
C TYR A 33 0.68 8.36 3.10
N GLY A 34 1.41 8.12 4.19
CA GLY A 34 2.85 7.85 4.17
C GLY A 34 3.09 6.35 4.30
N ILE A 35 4.10 5.84 3.59
CA ILE A 35 4.55 4.44 3.70
C ILE A 35 6.08 4.39 3.69
N SER A 36 6.67 3.63 4.61
CA SER A 36 8.12 3.39 4.65
C SER A 36 8.46 2.08 5.32
N PHE A 37 9.65 1.55 5.00
CA PHE A 37 10.31 0.54 5.83
C PHE A 37 11.28 1.20 6.80
N ASP A 38 11.32 0.69 8.03
CA ASP A 38 12.28 1.06 9.07
C ASP A 38 12.38 2.59 9.24
N ASP A 39 13.58 3.14 9.05
CA ASP A 39 13.87 4.58 9.19
C ASP A 39 13.99 5.29 7.83
N GLU A 40 13.52 4.67 6.75
CA GLU A 40 13.38 5.33 5.45
C GLU A 40 12.45 6.55 5.58
N THR A 41 12.81 7.64 4.89
CA THR A 41 11.91 8.79 4.70
C THR A 41 10.58 8.31 4.12
N PRO A 42 9.42 8.57 4.80
CA PRO A 42 8.13 8.14 4.30
C PRO A 42 7.83 8.65 2.89
N GLN A 43 7.47 7.73 2.00
CA GLN A 43 6.95 8.06 0.68
C GLN A 43 5.47 8.45 0.82
N VAL A 44 5.13 9.64 0.33
CA VAL A 44 3.75 10.15 0.38
C VAL A 44 3.02 9.77 -0.90
N VAL A 45 1.93 9.02 -0.76
CA VAL A 45 1.10 8.57 -1.88
C VAL A 45 -0.29 9.17 -1.76
N ASN A 46 -0.82 9.73 -2.87
CA ASN A 46 -2.16 10.27 -2.95
C ASN A 46 -3.07 9.32 -3.75
N MET A 47 -4.16 8.84 -3.13
CA MET A 47 -5.06 7.89 -3.78
C MET A 47 -5.81 8.43 -4.99
N HIS A 48 -5.94 9.77 -5.09
CA HIS A 48 -6.64 10.45 -6.18
C HIS A 48 -5.69 11.07 -7.22
N ALA A 49 -4.37 10.91 -7.08
CA ALA A 49 -3.43 11.43 -8.06
C ALA A 49 -3.58 10.67 -9.40
N GLY A 50 -3.79 11.42 -10.49
CA GLY A 50 -3.97 10.84 -11.82
C GLY A 50 -5.22 9.96 -11.97
N TYR A 51 -6.19 10.08 -11.05
CA TYR A 51 -7.36 9.20 -10.99
C TYR A 51 -8.36 9.49 -12.11
N ALA A 52 -8.37 8.62 -13.12
CA ALA A 52 -9.20 8.76 -14.31
C ALA A 52 -10.54 8.02 -14.17
N GLN A 53 -11.46 8.28 -15.11
CA GLN A 53 -12.77 7.61 -15.17
C GLN A 53 -12.66 6.08 -15.15
N ALA A 54 -11.72 5.51 -15.89
CA ALA A 54 -11.50 4.05 -15.93
C ALA A 54 -10.97 3.48 -14.61
N ASP A 55 -10.22 4.28 -13.83
CA ASP A 55 -9.76 3.88 -12.50
C ASP A 55 -10.92 3.91 -11.50
N TRP A 56 -11.81 4.90 -11.63
CA TRP A 56 -13.04 4.97 -10.86
C TRP A 56 -13.92 3.75 -11.12
N GLU A 57 -14.25 3.47 -12.38
CA GLU A 57 -15.06 2.31 -12.78
C GLU A 57 -14.50 1.00 -12.23
N ARG A 58 -13.18 0.81 -12.33
CA ARG A 58 -12.50 -0.36 -11.79
C ARG A 58 -12.59 -0.44 -10.28
N SER A 59 -12.30 0.65 -9.57
CA SER A 59 -12.30 0.66 -8.10
C SER A 59 -13.68 0.43 -7.50
N VAL A 60 -14.74 0.91 -8.16
CA VAL A 60 -16.13 0.65 -7.74
C VAL A 60 -16.50 -0.80 -8.04
N LYS A 61 -16.11 -1.33 -9.21
CA LYS A 61 -16.35 -2.73 -9.58
C LYS A 61 -15.66 -3.71 -8.62
N ASP A 62 -14.41 -3.43 -8.29
CA ASP A 62 -13.56 -4.32 -7.48
C ASP A 62 -13.71 -4.06 -5.98
N GLY A 63 -14.38 -2.95 -5.60
CA GLY A 63 -14.60 -2.57 -4.21
C GLY A 63 -13.35 -2.07 -3.48
N VAL A 64 -12.24 -1.87 -4.19
CA VAL A 64 -10.95 -1.42 -3.64
C VAL A 64 -10.20 -0.52 -4.61
N ARG A 65 -9.34 0.36 -4.07
CA ARG A 65 -8.28 1.04 -4.80
C ARG A 65 -6.93 0.49 -4.34
N VAL A 66 -6.16 -0.06 -5.29
CA VAL A 66 -4.80 -0.54 -5.04
C VAL A 66 -3.80 0.49 -5.55
N LEU A 67 -2.81 0.81 -4.72
CA LEU A 67 -1.71 1.74 -5.02
C LEU A 67 -0.39 1.09 -4.61
N THR A 68 0.62 1.22 -5.47
CA THR A 68 1.92 0.58 -5.27
C THR A 68 3.01 1.62 -5.02
N SER A 69 3.79 1.43 -3.95
CA SER A 69 5.08 2.11 -3.73
C SER A 69 6.24 1.13 -3.88
N LYS A 70 7.44 1.63 -4.14
CA LYS A 70 8.66 0.81 -4.24
C LYS A 70 9.63 1.20 -3.14
N HIS A 71 10.19 0.22 -2.46
CA HIS A 71 11.12 0.41 -1.35
C HIS A 71 12.35 -0.45 -1.55
N THR A 72 13.50 0.00 -1.06
CA THR A 72 14.76 -0.76 -1.14
C THR A 72 15.16 -1.25 0.24
N LEU A 73 15.19 -2.56 0.41
CA LEU A 73 15.65 -3.21 1.64
C LEU A 73 17.16 -3.43 1.56
N ALA A 74 17.90 -2.94 2.56
CA ALA A 74 19.36 -3.02 2.57
C ALA A 74 19.91 -4.41 2.92
N LYS A 75 19.11 -5.25 3.57
CA LYS A 75 19.49 -6.60 4.03
C LYS A 75 18.24 -7.46 4.22
N PRO A 76 18.37 -8.80 4.19
CA PRO A 76 17.31 -9.67 4.68
C PRO A 76 17.13 -9.54 6.21
N GLY A 77 15.94 -9.89 6.71
CA GLY A 77 15.67 -10.00 8.14
C GLY A 77 14.35 -9.36 8.56
N TYR A 78 14.27 -8.98 9.84
CA TYR A 78 13.12 -8.25 10.35
C TYR A 78 13.14 -6.80 9.89
N HIS A 79 12.02 -6.36 9.34
CA HIS A 79 11.73 -4.98 9.01
C HIS A 79 10.39 -4.55 9.61
N VAL A 80 10.22 -3.24 9.79
CA VAL A 80 8.96 -2.64 10.20
C VAL A 80 8.40 -1.81 9.06
N LEU A 81 7.27 -2.23 8.50
CA LEU A 81 6.50 -1.44 7.56
C LEU A 81 5.62 -0.45 8.34
N LYS A 82 5.83 0.85 8.11
CA LYS A 82 5.12 1.94 8.78
C LYS A 82 4.11 2.57 7.82
N PHE A 83 2.84 2.56 8.20
CA PHE A 83 1.75 3.24 7.49
C PHE A 83 1.28 4.46 8.29
N TRP A 84 1.35 5.65 7.68
CA TRP A 84 1.01 6.93 8.28
C TRP A 84 -0.26 7.49 7.65
N MET A 85 -1.27 7.80 8.47
CA MET A 85 -2.41 8.56 7.98
C MET A 85 -2.03 10.05 7.93
N ILE A 86 -2.16 10.66 6.74
CA ILE A 86 -1.92 12.10 6.55
C ILE A 86 -3.26 12.83 6.46
N ASP A 87 -4.12 12.40 5.53
CA ASP A 87 -5.46 12.97 5.36
C ASP A 87 -6.53 12.00 5.89
N PRO A 88 -7.60 12.52 6.55
CA PRO A 88 -8.68 11.69 7.07
C PRO A 88 -9.55 11.12 5.95
N GLY A 89 -10.17 9.96 6.20
CA GLY A 89 -11.07 9.30 5.24
C GLY A 89 -10.42 8.13 4.48
N LEU A 90 -9.14 7.84 4.72
CA LEU A 90 -8.52 6.60 4.27
C LEU A 90 -8.97 5.42 5.13
N VAL A 91 -9.39 4.34 4.46
CA VAL A 91 -9.70 3.06 5.10
C VAL A 91 -8.77 2.01 4.51
N LEU A 92 -7.83 1.53 5.34
CA LEU A 92 -6.85 0.50 4.98
C LEU A 92 -7.46 -0.89 5.17
N GLU A 93 -7.41 -1.72 4.13
CA GLU A 93 -7.94 -3.09 4.15
C GLU A 93 -6.84 -4.16 4.15
N LYS A 94 -5.81 -3.98 3.31
CA LYS A 94 -4.71 -4.97 3.18
C LYS A 94 -3.41 -4.29 2.75
N LEU A 95 -2.30 -4.84 3.23
CA LEU A 95 -0.95 -4.55 2.76
C LEU A 95 -0.34 -5.82 2.16
N VAL A 96 0.22 -5.73 0.96
CA VAL A 96 0.97 -6.83 0.33
C VAL A 96 2.37 -6.34 0.01
N VAL A 97 3.38 -7.01 0.55
CA VAL A 97 4.78 -6.78 0.19
C VAL A 97 5.16 -7.79 -0.89
N ASP A 98 5.31 -7.34 -2.13
CA ASP A 98 5.77 -8.17 -3.24
C ASP A 98 7.30 -8.17 -3.32
N THR A 99 7.88 -9.32 -2.98
CA THR A 99 9.32 -9.61 -3.08
C THR A 99 9.68 -10.32 -4.39
N GLY A 100 8.83 -10.24 -5.43
CA GLY A 100 9.08 -10.78 -6.78
C GLY A 100 8.30 -12.06 -7.13
N GLY A 101 7.30 -12.44 -6.33
CA GLY A 101 6.60 -13.73 -6.48
C GLY A 101 5.07 -13.63 -6.46
N VAL A 102 4.51 -12.44 -6.25
CA VAL A 102 3.05 -12.26 -6.21
C VAL A 102 2.48 -12.50 -7.61
N ARG A 103 1.39 -13.28 -7.67
CA ARG A 103 0.66 -13.55 -8.92
C ARG A 103 -0.71 -12.85 -8.91
N PRO A 104 -1.24 -12.49 -10.08
CA PRO A 104 -2.58 -11.89 -10.19
C PRO A 104 -3.64 -12.78 -9.53
N SER A 105 -4.44 -12.19 -8.64
CA SER A 105 -5.58 -12.82 -7.98
C SER A 105 -6.56 -11.73 -7.57
N TYR A 106 -7.85 -12.05 -7.48
CA TYR A 106 -8.89 -11.04 -7.25
C TYR A 106 -8.78 -10.38 -5.87
N LEU A 107 -8.52 -11.16 -4.82
CA LEU A 107 -8.43 -10.69 -3.44
C LEU A 107 -6.98 -10.47 -2.96
N GLY A 108 -6.00 -10.63 -3.85
CA GLY A 108 -4.60 -10.77 -3.47
C GLY A 108 -4.31 -12.09 -2.71
N PRO A 109 -3.06 -12.29 -2.28
CA PRO A 109 -2.69 -13.47 -1.49
C PRO A 109 -3.40 -13.47 -0.12
N PRO A 110 -3.58 -14.65 0.49
CA PRO A 110 -4.03 -14.75 1.88
C PRO A 110 -3.01 -14.12 2.83
N GLU A 111 -3.43 -13.87 4.08
CA GLU A 111 -2.53 -13.39 5.12
C GLU A 111 -1.34 -14.35 5.31
N SER A 112 -0.15 -13.78 5.48
CA SER A 112 1.06 -14.56 5.74
C SER A 112 1.05 -15.10 7.17
N PHE A 113 1.75 -16.22 7.40
CA PHE A 113 1.86 -16.81 8.73
C PHE A 113 2.47 -15.84 9.75
N ARG A 114 1.91 -15.85 10.96
CA ARG A 114 2.43 -15.13 12.12
C ARG A 114 2.75 -16.16 13.21
N THR A 115 4.03 -16.40 13.43
CA THR A 115 4.56 -17.27 14.50
C THR A 115 5.22 -16.45 15.60
#